data_AF-A0A2E7MB14-F1
#
_entry.id   AF-A0A2E7MB14-F1
#
_cell.length_a   1.000
_cell.length_b   1.000
_cell.length_c   1.000
_cell.angle_alpha   90.00
_cell.angle_beta   90.00
_cell.angle_gamma   90.00
#
_symmetry.space_group_name_H-M   'P 1'
#
loop_
_entity.id
_entity.type
_entity.pdbx_description
1 polymer ?
#
loop_
_entity_poly.entity_id
_entity_poly.type
_entity_poly.pdbx_seq_one_letter_code
_entity_poly.pdbx_strand_id
1 'polypeptide(L)'
;MSARAEILARLRNQARPEVLPPAWVSGRSFADLEERFIAALEAAHGEVRRAPDLEAAWGEVDAILRQVGAAAVVANGEPPLEEALLRQRWPGCEWHVAGQTEGDLRAFCARADVGLSGAEAALAETGTLVVSS
;
A
#
# COMPACT_ATOMS: atom_id res chain seq x y z
N MET A 1 19.50 46.43 13.57
CA MET A 1 18.48 45.88 12.64
C MET A 1 18.60 44.36 12.63
N SER A 2 17.49 43.62 12.61
CA SER A 2 17.54 42.15 12.56
C SER A 2 17.61 41.62 11.12
N ALA A 3 18.23 40.46 10.92
CA ALA A 3 18.33 39.81 9.60
C ALA A 3 16.97 39.67 8.89
N ARG A 4 15.90 39.42 9.66
CA ARG A 4 14.52 39.40 9.16
C ARG A 4 14.10 40.72 8.52
N ALA A 5 14.42 41.85 9.14
CA ALA A 5 14.06 43.17 8.62
C ALA A 5 14.78 43.47 7.29
N GLU A 6 16.03 43.04 7.17
CA GLU A 6 16.84 43.23 5.97
C GLU A 6 16.36 42.35 4.79
N ILE A 7 16.01 41.09 5.07
CA ILE A 7 15.41 40.18 4.09
C ILE A 7 14.07 40.73 3.58
N LEU A 8 13.21 41.21 4.48
CA LEU A 8 11.92 41.77 4.10
C LEU A 8 12.06 43.07 3.30
N ALA A 9 13.06 43.91 3.61
CA ALA A 9 13.34 45.11 2.83
C ALA A 9 13.80 44.77 1.40
N ARG A 10 14.67 43.76 1.25
CA ARG A 10 15.10 43.25 -0.06
C ARG A 10 13.96 42.69 -0.90
N LEU A 11 13.07 41.91 -0.28
CA LEU A 11 11.91 41.31 -0.98
C LEU A 11 10.87 42.35 -1.42
N ARG A 12 10.74 43.47 -0.71
CA ARG A 12 9.84 44.58 -1.12
C ARG A 12 10.37 45.36 -2.30
N ASN A 13 11.69 45.48 -2.42
CA ASN A 13 12.35 46.30 -3.44
C ASN A 13 12.72 45.52 -4.71
N GLN A 14 12.52 44.20 -4.74
CA GLN A 14 12.68 43.42 -5.97
C GLN A 14 11.46 43.60 -6.87
N ALA A 15 11.71 44.01 -8.12
CA ALA A 15 10.72 44.00 -9.17
C ALA A 15 10.23 42.56 -9.34
N ARG A 16 8.97 42.30 -8.99
CA ARG A 16 8.34 41.03 -9.28
C ARG A 16 8.09 40.98 -10.79
N PRO A 17 8.35 39.86 -11.47
CA PRO A 17 7.88 39.70 -12.83
C PRO A 17 6.35 39.90 -12.83
N GLU A 18 5.88 40.81 -13.67
CA GLU A 18 4.47 41.17 -13.82
C GLU A 18 3.64 39.97 -14.33
N VAL A 19 4.31 39.07 -15.03
CA VAL A 19 3.76 37.81 -15.52
C VAL A 19 4.16 36.69 -14.56
N LEU A 20 3.18 36.17 -13.83
CA LEU A 20 3.35 34.91 -13.10
C LEU A 20 3.62 33.77 -14.09
N PRO A 21 4.43 32.77 -13.72
CA PRO A 21 4.50 31.56 -14.52
C PRO A 21 3.09 30.98 -14.72
N PRO A 22 2.82 30.34 -15.87
CA PRO A 22 1.54 29.68 -16.07
C PRO A 22 1.28 28.71 -14.92
N ALA A 23 0.00 28.55 -14.57
CA ALA A 23 -0.39 27.54 -13.59
C ALA A 23 0.19 26.19 -14.01
N TRP A 24 0.66 25.41 -13.06
CA TRP A 24 1.17 24.07 -13.32
C TRP A 24 0.04 23.22 -13.89
N VAL A 25 0.02 23.04 -15.21
CA VAL A 25 -0.97 22.20 -15.91
C VAL A 25 -0.30 20.87 -16.22
N SER A 26 -0.23 19.96 -15.25
CA SER A 26 0.04 18.56 -15.57
C SER A 26 -0.82 17.65 -14.71
N GLY A 27 -2.08 17.49 -15.10
CA GLY A 27 -2.73 16.21 -14.89
C GLY A 27 -2.02 15.21 -15.80
N ARG A 28 -1.19 14.32 -15.24
CA ARG A 28 -0.69 13.18 -16.00
C ARG A 28 -1.87 12.23 -16.17
N SER A 29 -2.25 11.96 -17.41
CA SER A 29 -3.18 10.89 -17.73
C SER A 29 -2.38 9.66 -18.16
N PHE A 30 -2.82 8.50 -17.71
CA PHE A 30 -2.32 7.21 -18.17
C PHE A 30 -3.48 6.52 -18.88
N ALA A 31 -3.20 5.95 -20.05
CA ALA A 31 -4.22 5.26 -20.83
C ALA A 31 -4.69 3.97 -20.13
N ASP A 32 -3.75 3.28 -19.46
CA ASP A 32 -4.00 2.10 -18.66
C ASP A 32 -3.39 2.31 -17.27
N LEU A 33 -4.25 2.41 -16.26
CA LEU A 33 -3.83 2.61 -14.87
C LEU A 33 -3.28 1.31 -14.25
N GLU A 34 -3.76 0.16 -14.68
CA GLU A 34 -3.34 -1.14 -14.16
C GLU A 34 -1.94 -1.48 -14.64
N GLU A 35 -1.70 -1.37 -15.95
CA GLU A 35 -0.38 -1.58 -16.53
C GLU A 35 0.65 -0.61 -15.94
N ARG A 36 0.24 0.66 -15.75
CA ARG A 36 1.09 1.67 -15.13
C ARG A 36 1.43 1.32 -13.67
N PHE A 37 0.46 0.85 -12.89
CA PHE A 37 0.68 0.40 -11.52
C PHE A 37 1.66 -0.77 -11.47
N ILE A 38 1.48 -1.78 -12.32
CA ILE A 38 2.33 -2.97 -12.40
C ILE A 38 3.77 -2.56 -12.67
N ALA A 39 3.99 -1.76 -13.73
CA ALA A 39 5.32 -1.31 -14.09
C ALA A 39 5.99 -0.50 -12.96
N ALA A 40 5.22 0.33 -12.23
CA ALA A 40 5.75 1.10 -11.13
C ALA A 40 6.09 0.23 -9.91
N LEU A 41 5.23 -0.76 -9.56
CA LEU A 41 5.47 -1.65 -8.42
C LEU A 41 6.62 -2.62 -8.70
N GLU A 42 6.72 -3.17 -9.92
CA GLU A 42 7.82 -4.04 -10.34
C GLU A 42 9.16 -3.29 -10.37
N ALA A 43 9.15 -2.02 -10.78
CA ALA A 43 10.35 -1.16 -10.70
C ALA A 43 10.79 -0.92 -9.24
N ALA A 44 9.88 -1.06 -8.27
CA ALA A 44 10.17 -1.03 -6.84
C ALA A 44 10.47 -2.44 -6.25
N HIS A 45 10.67 -3.45 -7.10
CA HIS A 45 10.89 -4.85 -6.74
C HIS A 45 9.71 -5.56 -6.07
N GLY A 46 8.49 -5.03 -6.21
CA GLY A 46 7.28 -5.76 -5.86
C GLY A 46 6.89 -6.76 -6.95
N GLU A 47 6.06 -7.74 -6.57
CA GLU A 47 5.48 -8.72 -7.50
C GLU A 47 3.98 -8.44 -7.62
N VAL A 48 3.46 -8.41 -8.85
CA VAL A 48 2.01 -8.29 -9.09
C VAL A 48 1.50 -9.57 -9.74
N ARG A 49 0.43 -10.12 -9.16
CA ARG A 49 -0.35 -11.22 -9.75
C ARG A 49 -1.76 -10.74 -10.00
N ARG A 50 -2.21 -10.86 -11.24
CA ARG A 50 -3.56 -10.49 -11.64
C ARG A 50 -4.47 -11.71 -11.60
N ALA A 51 -5.59 -11.56 -10.91
CA ALA A 51 -6.68 -12.54 -10.92
C ALA A 51 -7.94 -11.90 -11.51
N PRO A 52 -8.77 -12.66 -12.25
CA PRO A 52 -10.01 -12.15 -12.84
C PRO A 52 -11.11 -11.86 -11.81
N ASP A 53 -11.04 -12.51 -10.64
CA ASP A 53 -12.00 -12.38 -9.55
C ASP A 53 -11.36 -12.75 -8.20
N LEU A 54 -12.14 -12.58 -7.13
CA LEU A 54 -11.69 -12.82 -5.76
C LEU A 54 -11.34 -14.29 -5.50
N GLU A 55 -12.05 -15.24 -6.12
CA GLU A 55 -11.81 -16.67 -5.90
C GLU A 55 -10.49 -17.11 -6.53
N ALA A 56 -10.21 -16.63 -7.75
CA ALA A 56 -8.91 -16.80 -8.39
C ALA A 56 -7.79 -16.08 -7.61
N ALA A 57 -8.07 -14.91 -7.03
CA ALA A 57 -7.10 -14.22 -6.17
C ALA A 57 -6.75 -15.05 -4.93
N TRP A 58 -7.73 -15.74 -4.32
CA TRP A 58 -7.45 -16.70 -3.26
C TRP A 58 -6.63 -17.90 -3.71
N GLY A 59 -6.78 -18.34 -4.95
CA GLY A 59 -5.90 -19.34 -5.55
C GLY A 59 -4.44 -18.90 -5.61
N GLU A 60 -4.19 -17.63 -5.95
CA GLU A 60 -2.82 -17.07 -5.93
C GLU A 60 -2.27 -16.97 -4.50
N VAL A 61 -3.09 -16.56 -3.54
CA VAL A 61 -2.70 -16.56 -2.12
C VAL A 61 -2.33 -17.97 -1.64
N ASP A 62 -3.13 -18.99 -1.97
CA ASP A 62 -2.81 -20.40 -1.64
C ASP A 62 -1.47 -20.84 -2.26
N ALA A 63 -1.22 -20.50 -3.52
CA ALA A 63 0.03 -20.81 -4.20
C ALA A 63 1.23 -20.15 -3.50
N ILE A 64 1.11 -18.88 -3.10
CA ILE A 64 2.15 -18.13 -2.39
C ILE A 64 2.42 -18.74 -1.01
N LEU A 65 1.36 -18.99 -0.22
CA LEU A 65 1.50 -19.58 1.12
C LEU A 65 2.18 -20.95 1.06
N ARG A 66 1.89 -21.77 0.05
CA ARG A 66 2.58 -23.05 -0.16
C ARG A 66 4.02 -22.88 -0.62
N GLN A 67 4.28 -21.95 -1.54
CA GLN A 67 5.61 -21.69 -2.07
C GLN A 67 6.58 -21.24 -0.96
N VAL A 68 6.10 -20.40 -0.04
CA VAL A 68 6.92 -19.95 1.10
C VAL A 68 6.91 -20.92 2.27
N GLY A 69 6.07 -21.97 2.23
CA GLY A 69 5.92 -22.93 3.33
C GLY A 69 5.35 -22.29 4.60
N ALA A 70 4.41 -21.34 4.45
CA ALA A 70 3.87 -20.56 5.56
C ALA A 70 3.17 -21.44 6.60
N ALA A 71 3.61 -21.33 7.85
CA ALA A 71 3.01 -21.99 8.99
C ALA A 71 2.28 -21.00 9.90
N ALA A 72 2.81 -19.79 10.07
CA ALA A 72 2.22 -18.72 10.87
C ALA A 72 1.90 -17.50 10.00
N VAL A 73 0.62 -17.12 9.92
CA VAL A 73 0.15 -16.03 9.06
C VAL A 73 -0.63 -15.00 9.88
N VAL A 74 -0.28 -13.73 9.72
CA VAL A 74 -1.03 -12.61 10.30
C VAL A 74 -1.92 -11.98 9.24
N ALA A 75 -3.14 -11.63 9.60
CA ALA A 75 -4.04 -10.88 8.72
C ALA A 75 -4.58 -9.63 9.40
N ASN A 76 -4.80 -8.57 8.62
CA ASN A 76 -5.59 -7.42 9.08
C ASN A 76 -7.07 -7.80 9.09
N GLY A 77 -7.77 -7.56 10.21
CA GLY A 77 -9.15 -8.00 10.41
C GLY A 77 -10.17 -7.10 9.71
N GLU A 78 -10.27 -7.21 8.40
CA GLU A 78 -11.16 -6.42 7.54
C GLU A 78 -11.79 -7.31 6.47
N PRO A 79 -13.01 -7.06 5.95
CA PRO A 79 -13.53 -7.86 4.84
C PRO A 79 -12.61 -7.78 3.61
N PRO A 80 -12.31 -8.90 2.92
CA PRO A 80 -12.82 -10.27 3.13
C PRO A 80 -11.95 -11.16 4.06
N LEU A 81 -11.00 -10.59 4.79
CA LEU A 81 -10.05 -11.26 5.69
C LEU A 81 -10.64 -11.56 7.09
N GLU A 82 -11.79 -12.23 7.14
CA GLU A 82 -12.36 -12.68 8.42
C GLU A 82 -11.70 -13.97 8.94
N GLU A 83 -11.51 -14.07 10.26
CA GLU A 83 -10.83 -15.20 10.89
C GLU A 83 -11.46 -16.55 10.55
N ALA A 84 -12.80 -16.64 10.56
CA ALA A 84 -13.51 -17.86 10.24
C ALA A 84 -13.24 -18.33 8.80
N LEU A 85 -13.20 -17.41 7.83
CA LEU A 85 -12.91 -17.71 6.44
C LEU A 85 -11.47 -18.20 6.28
N LEU A 86 -10.51 -17.46 6.83
CA LEU A 86 -9.08 -17.77 6.70
C LEU A 86 -8.75 -19.13 7.32
N ARG A 87 -9.28 -19.43 8.50
CA ARG A 87 -9.10 -20.73 9.15
C ARG A 87 -9.78 -21.87 8.40
N GLN A 88 -10.96 -21.63 7.80
CA GLN A 88 -11.64 -22.63 6.98
C GLN A 88 -10.83 -22.93 5.71
N ARG A 89 -10.25 -21.90 5.09
CA ARG A 89 -9.59 -22.00 3.78
C ARG A 89 -8.17 -22.56 3.89
N TRP A 90 -7.45 -22.20 4.95
CA TRP A 90 -6.10 -22.69 5.25
C TRP A 90 -5.99 -23.22 6.69
N PRO A 91 -6.62 -24.37 7.00
CA PRO A 91 -6.63 -24.93 8.35
C PRO A 91 -5.26 -25.42 8.84
N GLY A 92 -4.29 -25.59 7.92
CA GLY A 92 -2.92 -25.97 8.24
C GLY A 92 -2.04 -24.81 8.72
N CYS A 93 -2.50 -23.56 8.59
CA CYS A 93 -1.77 -22.39 9.07
C CYS A 93 -2.30 -21.94 10.43
N GLU A 94 -1.39 -21.54 11.31
CA GLU A 94 -1.71 -20.79 12.51
C GLU A 94 -2.04 -19.34 12.10
N TRP A 95 -3.27 -18.90 12.38
CA TRP A 95 -3.73 -17.55 12.08
C TRP A 95 -3.82 -16.68 13.33
N HIS A 96 -3.39 -15.44 13.18
CA HIS A 96 -3.73 -14.35 14.09
C HIS A 96 -4.30 -13.18 13.27
N VAL A 97 -5.57 -12.86 13.51
CA VAL A 97 -6.28 -11.81 12.79
C VAL A 97 -6.45 -10.61 13.70
N ALA A 98 -5.90 -9.46 13.29
CA ALA A 98 -5.91 -8.25 14.09
C ALA A 98 -7.35 -7.84 14.44
N GLY A 99 -7.61 -7.63 15.74
CA GLY A 99 -8.94 -7.26 16.23
C GLY A 99 -9.96 -8.41 16.32
N GLN A 100 -9.62 -9.63 15.88
CA GLN A 100 -10.51 -10.80 15.93
C GLN A 100 -9.93 -11.94 16.79
N THR A 101 -8.62 -12.18 16.72
CA THR A 101 -7.94 -13.21 17.51
C THR A 101 -7.41 -12.62 18.82
N GLU A 102 -7.66 -13.31 19.94
CA GLU A 102 -7.07 -12.94 21.24
C GLU A 102 -5.57 -13.25 21.29
N GLY A 103 -4.81 -12.46 22.05
CA GLY A 103 -3.38 -12.69 22.32
C GLY A 103 -2.48 -11.52 21.98
N ASP A 104 -1.16 -11.75 22.04
CA ASP A 104 -0.15 -10.73 21.73
C ASP A 104 0.16 -10.71 20.22
N LEU A 105 -0.55 -9.82 19.51
CA LEU A 105 -0.34 -9.58 18.08
C LEU A 105 1.12 -9.22 17.75
N ARG A 106 1.78 -8.42 18.59
CA ARG A 106 3.16 -7.99 18.33
C ARG A 106 4.12 -9.19 18.40
N ALA A 107 3.96 -10.04 19.41
CA ALA A 107 4.74 -11.27 19.54
C ALA A 107 4.42 -12.27 18.41
N PHE A 108 3.18 -12.28 17.91
CA PHE A 108 2.81 -13.08 16.74
C PHE A 108 3.51 -12.58 15.46
N CYS A 109 3.41 -11.29 15.15
CA CYS A 109 4.04 -10.70 13.97
C CYS A 109 5.56 -10.91 13.94
N ALA A 110 6.21 -10.95 15.10
CA ALA A 110 7.65 -11.18 15.18
C ALA A 110 8.10 -12.56 14.68
N ARG A 111 7.19 -13.55 14.61
CA ARG A 111 7.46 -14.90 14.11
C ARG A 111 6.66 -15.29 12.87
N ALA A 112 5.79 -14.41 12.39
CA ALA A 112 4.91 -14.71 11.27
C ALA A 112 5.72 -14.80 9.97
N ASP A 113 5.38 -15.78 9.13
CA ASP A 113 6.01 -15.97 7.82
C ASP A 113 5.47 -14.98 6.79
N VAL A 114 4.16 -14.68 6.89
CA VAL A 114 3.42 -13.87 5.94
C VAL A 114 2.44 -12.94 6.67
N GLY A 115 2.34 -11.70 6.18
CA GLY A 115 1.27 -10.77 6.53
C GLY A 115 0.32 -10.56 5.35
N LEU A 116 -0.98 -10.56 5.62
CA LEU A 116 -2.03 -10.36 4.63
C LEU A 116 -2.88 -9.13 5.00
N SER A 117 -3.06 -8.22 4.03
CA SER A 117 -3.85 -7.00 4.20
C SER A 117 -4.55 -6.67 2.91
N GLY A 118 -5.73 -6.05 3.02
CA GLY A 118 -6.35 -5.33 1.93
C GLY A 118 -5.68 -3.97 1.71
N ALA A 119 -6.16 -3.26 0.70
CA ALA A 119 -5.82 -1.87 0.45
C ALA A 119 -7.08 -1.11 0.00
N GLU A 120 -7.22 0.14 0.43
CA GLU A 120 -8.34 1.01 0.07
C GLU A 120 -8.17 1.59 -1.33
N ALA A 121 -6.92 1.88 -1.70
CA ALA A 121 -6.59 2.43 -3.01
C ALA A 121 -5.20 2.01 -3.48
N ALA A 122 -5.01 2.04 -4.79
CA ALA A 122 -3.72 1.89 -5.45
C ALA A 122 -3.43 3.14 -6.31
N LEU A 123 -2.23 3.69 -6.19
CA LEU A 123 -1.77 4.83 -6.98
C LEU A 123 -0.91 4.32 -8.13
N ALA A 124 -1.47 4.31 -9.33
CA ALA A 124 -0.82 3.80 -10.53
C ALA A 124 0.53 4.47 -10.83
N GLU A 125 0.61 5.79 -10.68
CA GLU A 125 1.80 6.56 -11.05
C GLU A 125 3.07 6.09 -10.31
N THR A 126 2.91 5.74 -9.03
CA THR A 126 3.99 5.47 -8.08
C THR A 126 4.05 4.02 -7.60
N GLY A 127 3.09 3.17 -7.97
CA GLY A 127 3.02 1.79 -7.49
C GLY A 127 2.74 1.73 -5.98
N THR A 128 1.94 2.65 -5.45
CA THR A 128 1.68 2.75 -4.00
C THR A 128 0.35 2.11 -3.63
N LEU A 129 0.32 1.32 -2.56
CA LEU A 129 -0.91 0.86 -1.92
C LEU A 129 -1.21 1.74 -0.69
N VAL A 130 -2.47 2.15 -0.55
CA VAL A 130 -2.97 2.88 0.61
C VAL A 130 -3.74 1.92 1.49
N VAL A 131 -3.27 1.75 2.72
CA VAL A 131 -3.90 0.91 3.74
C VAL A 131 -4.44 1.82 4.83
N SER A 132 -5.73 1.73 5.12
CA SER A 132 -6.37 2.42 6.24
C SER A 132 -6.28 1.56 7.50
N SER A 133 -5.89 2.17 8.61
CA SER A 133 -5.85 1.55 9.94
C SER A 133 -7.07 1.88 10.78
#